data_AF-A0A3M1G6F1-F1
#
_entry.id   AF-A0A3M1G6F1-F1
#
_cell.length_a   1.000
_cell.length_b   1.000
_cell.length_c   1.000
_cell.angle_alpha   90.00
_cell.angle_beta   90.00
_cell.angle_gamma   90.00
#
_symmetry.space_group_name_H-M   'P 1'
#
loop_
_entity.id
_entity.type
_entity.pdbx_description
1 polymer ?
#
loop_
_entity_poly.entity_id
_entity_poly.type
_entity_poly.pdbx_seq_one_letter_code
_entity_poly.pdbx_strand_id
1 'polypeptide(L)'
;MGFLGKLLAAPATDAVSAIGNVLDGLFTSDEEKLDRQALLARIAQQPALAQAEINKIEAAHRSLFVAGWRPFIGWVCGVGFLWAFLGHPLFEWGVALAGLDIATPGIVTDNMLELVLALLGLGTLRTVEKLQGRAR
;
A
#
# COMPACT_ATOMS: atom_id res chain seq x y z
N MET A 1 -34.32 0.40 1.30
CA MET A 1 -33.82 -0.19 2.56
C MET A 1 -32.91 -1.36 2.19
N GLY A 2 -31.60 -1.43 2.46
CA GLY A 2 -30.78 -0.67 3.38
C GLY A 2 -29.45 -1.38 3.69
N PHE A 3 -28.73 -1.93 2.69
CA PHE A 3 -27.43 -2.58 2.94
C PHE A 3 -26.27 -1.99 2.13
N LEU A 4 -26.39 -1.92 0.79
CA LEU A 4 -25.35 -1.34 -0.09
C LEU A 4 -25.16 0.17 0.10
N GLY A 5 -26.25 0.91 0.34
CA GLY A 5 -26.18 2.34 0.65
C GLY A 5 -25.56 2.63 2.01
N LYS A 6 -25.67 1.72 2.99
CA LYS A 6 -25.05 1.87 4.32
C LYS A 6 -23.55 1.54 4.30
N LEU A 7 -23.11 0.64 3.43
CA LEU A 7 -21.70 0.26 3.31
C LEU A 7 -20.85 1.33 2.58
N LEU A 8 -21.44 2.04 1.61
CA LEU A 8 -20.76 3.11 0.87
C LEU A 8 -20.92 4.49 1.53
N ALA A 9 -22.00 4.74 2.27
CA ALA A 9 -22.22 6.03 2.94
C ALA A 9 -21.57 6.15 4.33
N ALA A 10 -21.38 5.04 5.06
CA ALA A 10 -20.77 5.07 6.39
C ALA A 10 -19.31 5.59 6.43
N PRO A 11 -18.39 5.19 5.53
CA PRO A 11 -17.02 5.70 5.58
C PRO A 11 -16.90 7.15 5.08
N ALA A 12 -17.85 7.59 4.26
CA ALA A 12 -17.84 8.95 3.70
C ALA A 12 -18.30 9.99 4.73
N THR A 13 -19.31 9.69 5.55
CA THR A 13 -19.82 10.64 6.55
C THR A 13 -18.84 10.86 7.71
N ASP A 14 -18.16 9.81 8.19
CA ASP A 14 -17.18 9.94 9.28
C ASP A 14 -15.92 10.69 8.82
N ALA A 15 -15.47 10.45 7.58
CA ALA A 15 -14.34 11.18 7.00
C ALA A 15 -14.71 12.65 6.76
N VAL A 16 -15.90 12.95 6.25
CA VAL A 16 -16.36 14.33 6.01
C VAL A 16 -16.61 15.07 7.32
N SER A 17 -17.13 14.42 8.38
CA SER A 17 -17.28 15.06 9.70
C SER A 17 -15.95 15.22 10.43
N ALA A 18 -15.01 14.28 10.28
CA ALA A 18 -13.66 14.42 10.83
C ALA A 18 -12.89 15.55 10.13
N ILE A 19 -13.01 15.64 8.81
CA ILE A 19 -12.46 16.74 8.00
C ILE A 19 -13.16 18.06 8.34
N GLY A 20 -14.49 18.05 8.51
CA GLY A 20 -15.29 19.21 8.88
C GLY A 20 -14.97 19.79 10.26
N ASN A 21 -14.75 18.94 11.27
CA ASN A 21 -14.36 19.39 12.61
C ASN A 21 -12.91 19.88 12.69
N VAL A 22 -12.01 19.32 11.88
CA VAL A 22 -10.63 19.82 11.74
C VAL A 22 -10.60 21.13 10.95
N LEU A 23 -11.48 21.28 9.96
CA LEU A 23 -11.70 22.55 9.25
C LEU A 23 -12.32 23.60 10.18
N ASP A 24 -13.39 23.32 10.93
CA ASP A 24 -14.00 24.32 11.81
C ASP A 24 -13.07 24.78 12.94
N GLY A 25 -12.23 23.89 13.47
CA GLY A 25 -11.19 24.23 14.43
C GLY A 25 -10.05 25.09 13.86
N LEU A 26 -9.84 25.06 12.54
CA LEU A 26 -8.81 25.82 11.84
C LEU A 26 -9.31 27.17 11.27
N PHE A 27 -10.60 27.51 11.36
CA PHE A 27 -11.19 28.63 10.63
C PHE A 27 -11.86 29.74 11.46
N THR A 28 -11.73 29.75 12.80
CA THR A 28 -12.30 30.84 13.63
C THR A 28 -11.23 31.80 14.17
N SER A 29 -10.91 32.85 13.40
CA SER A 29 -10.37 34.17 13.81
C SER A 29 -9.73 34.85 12.59
N ASP A 30 -10.08 36.10 12.30
CA ASP A 30 -9.66 36.82 11.10
C ASP A 30 -8.18 37.28 11.12
N GLU A 31 -7.54 37.28 12.29
CA GLU A 31 -6.13 37.70 12.46
C GLU A 31 -5.14 36.55 12.19
N GLU A 32 -5.58 35.30 12.31
CA GLU A 32 -4.82 34.09 11.99
C GLU A 32 -4.73 33.80 10.48
N LYS A 33 -5.44 34.52 9.61
CA LYS A 33 -5.44 34.24 8.15
C LYS A 33 -4.06 34.44 7.49
N LEU A 34 -3.24 35.36 8.00
CA LEU A 34 -1.88 35.58 7.51
C LEU A 34 -0.97 34.40 7.87
N ASP A 35 -1.07 33.94 9.12
CA ASP A 35 -0.36 32.76 9.60
C ASP A 35 -0.89 31.48 8.93
N ARG A 36 -2.18 31.37 8.63
CA ARG A 36 -2.77 30.25 7.89
C ARG A 36 -2.26 30.17 6.45
N GLN A 37 -2.06 31.30 5.75
CA GLN A 37 -1.44 31.24 4.43
C GLN A 37 0.02 30.79 4.52
N ALA A 38 0.76 31.24 5.52
CA ALA A 38 2.12 30.78 5.77
C ALA A 38 2.17 29.30 6.21
N LEU A 39 1.21 28.84 7.00
CA LEU A 39 1.08 27.45 7.45
C LEU A 39 0.64 26.54 6.32
N LEU A 40 -0.34 26.95 5.51
CA LEU A 40 -0.79 26.23 4.32
C LEU A 40 0.33 26.18 3.27
N ALA A 41 1.11 27.24 3.10
CA ALA A 41 2.32 27.22 2.27
C ALA A 41 3.37 26.25 2.83
N ARG A 42 3.56 26.19 4.16
CA ARG A 42 4.45 25.19 4.80
C ARG A 42 3.95 23.76 4.65
N ILE A 43 2.65 23.51 4.80
CA ILE A 43 2.02 22.19 4.62
C ILE A 43 2.09 21.78 3.15
N ALA A 44 1.84 22.71 2.22
CA ALA A 44 2.01 22.49 0.78
C ALA A 44 3.48 22.22 0.39
N GLN A 45 4.43 22.75 1.16
CA GLN A 45 5.86 22.41 1.03
C GLN A 45 6.27 21.11 1.73
N GLN A 46 5.35 20.43 2.42
CA GLN A 46 5.59 19.14 3.08
C GLN A 46 4.74 18.01 2.51
N PRO A 47 4.70 17.80 1.18
CA PRO A 47 3.92 16.72 0.57
C PRO A 47 4.36 15.34 1.08
N ALA A 48 5.64 15.18 1.46
CA ALA A 48 6.15 13.96 2.05
C ALA A 48 5.50 13.62 3.41
N LEU A 49 5.17 14.62 4.23
CA LEU A 49 4.50 14.42 5.52
C LEU A 49 3.01 14.13 5.34
N ALA A 50 2.34 14.86 4.45
CA ALA A 50 0.95 14.56 4.08
C ALA A 50 0.83 13.15 3.50
N GLN A 51 1.77 12.75 2.64
CA GLN A 51 1.79 11.41 2.08
C GLN A 51 2.15 10.34 3.12
N ALA A 52 2.99 10.65 4.13
CA ALA A 52 3.27 9.75 5.24
C ALA A 52 2.04 9.52 6.13
N GLU A 53 1.27 10.57 6.43
CA GLU A 53 -0.01 10.49 7.16
C GLU A 53 -1.04 9.66 6.39
N ILE A 54 -1.21 9.92 5.08
CA ILE A 54 -2.11 9.14 4.22
C ILE A 54 -1.70 7.66 4.21
N ASN A 55 -0.41 7.37 4.00
CA ASN A 55 0.09 5.98 4.04
C ASN A 55 -0.16 5.31 5.40
N LYS A 56 -0.11 6.07 6.50
CA LYS A 56 -0.35 5.55 7.86
C LYS A 56 -1.83 5.23 8.09
N ILE A 57 -2.72 6.09 7.59
CA ILE A 57 -4.18 5.88 7.64
C ILE A 57 -4.59 4.72 6.72
N GLU A 58 -4.03 4.66 5.51
CA GLU A 58 -4.23 3.55 4.58
C GLU A 58 -3.71 2.23 5.17
N ALA A 59 -2.52 2.23 5.78
CA ALA A 59 -1.97 1.06 6.47
C ALA A 59 -2.78 0.62 7.71
N ALA A 60 -3.48 1.55 8.36
CA ALA A 60 -4.38 1.26 9.49
C ALA A 60 -5.74 0.69 9.04
N HIS A 61 -6.04 0.70 7.75
CA HIS A 61 -7.31 0.20 7.24
C HIS A 61 -7.40 -1.33 7.38
N ARG A 62 -8.53 -1.82 7.90
CA ARG A 62 -8.74 -3.23 8.29
C ARG A 62 -8.63 -4.24 7.13
N SER A 63 -8.73 -3.78 5.88
CA SER A 63 -8.68 -4.64 4.69
C SER A 63 -7.27 -4.66 4.07
N LEU A 64 -6.63 -5.83 4.07
CA LEU A 64 -5.31 -6.09 3.47
C LEU A 64 -5.24 -5.77 1.96
N PHE A 65 -6.39 -5.72 1.27
CA PHE A 65 -6.48 -5.37 -0.14
C PHE A 65 -6.71 -3.87 -0.39
N VAL A 66 -7.21 -3.13 0.61
CA VAL A 66 -7.46 -1.68 0.53
C VAL A 66 -6.32 -0.88 1.16
N ALA A 67 -5.62 -1.46 2.14
CA ALA A 67 -4.46 -0.86 2.81
C ALA A 67 -3.20 -0.75 1.94
N GLY A 68 -3.23 -1.28 0.71
CA GLY A 68 -2.23 -0.97 -0.30
C GLY A 68 -2.14 -1.97 -1.44
N TRP A 69 -2.07 -1.45 -2.67
CA TRP A 69 -1.69 -2.22 -3.86
C TRP A 69 -0.22 -2.72 -3.79
N ARG A 70 0.64 -2.04 -3.02
CA ARG A 70 2.04 -2.42 -2.78
C ARG A 70 2.18 -3.77 -2.05
N PRO A 71 1.51 -4.00 -0.90
CA PRO A 71 1.42 -5.33 -0.30
C PRO A 71 0.90 -6.39 -1.24
N PHE A 72 -0.13 -6.10 -2.05
CA PHE A 72 -0.75 -7.07 -2.95
C PHE A 72 0.25 -7.68 -3.94
N ILE A 73 1.08 -6.87 -4.60
CA ILE A 73 2.12 -7.39 -5.51
C ILE A 73 3.11 -8.28 -4.75
N GLY A 74 3.49 -7.88 -3.53
CA GLY A 74 4.34 -8.69 -2.65
C GLY A 74 3.71 -10.03 -2.28
N TRP A 75 2.41 -10.07 -2.00
CA TRP A 75 1.68 -11.31 -1.69
C TRP A 75 1.59 -12.24 -2.91
N VAL A 76 1.29 -11.71 -4.08
CA VAL A 76 1.26 -12.51 -5.33
C VAL A 76 2.63 -13.10 -5.61
N CYS A 77 3.70 -12.29 -5.49
CA CYS A 77 5.06 -12.77 -5.65
C CYS A 77 5.44 -13.81 -4.58
N GLY A 78 5.10 -13.56 -3.32
CA GLY A 78 5.38 -14.46 -2.21
C GLY A 78 4.67 -15.82 -2.32
N VAL A 79 3.40 -15.84 -2.71
CA VAL A 79 2.64 -17.08 -2.92
C VAL A 79 3.19 -17.85 -4.13
N GLY A 80 3.54 -17.18 -5.22
CA GLY A 80 4.12 -17.87 -6.38
C GLY A 80 5.53 -18.40 -6.11
N PHE A 81 6.37 -17.71 -5.32
CA PHE A 81 7.65 -18.27 -4.86
C PHE A 81 7.48 -19.43 -3.89
N LEU A 82 6.48 -19.38 -3.00
CA LEU A 82 6.14 -20.50 -2.13
C LEU A 82 5.77 -21.74 -2.95
N TRP A 83 4.96 -21.57 -4.00
CA TRP A 83 4.68 -22.67 -4.92
C TRP A 83 5.93 -23.11 -5.67
N ALA A 84 6.70 -22.19 -6.26
CA ALA A 84 7.87 -22.55 -7.07
C ALA A 84 8.94 -23.32 -6.28
N PHE A 85 9.23 -22.93 -5.03
CA PHE A 85 10.30 -23.54 -4.23
C PHE A 85 9.84 -24.67 -3.32
N LEU A 86 8.59 -24.65 -2.84
CA LEU A 86 8.06 -25.67 -1.93
C LEU A 86 6.96 -26.49 -2.59
N GLY A 87 5.96 -25.84 -3.18
CA GLY A 87 4.79 -26.52 -3.74
C GLY A 87 5.12 -27.45 -4.90
N HIS A 88 5.92 -26.99 -5.85
CA HIS A 88 6.30 -27.71 -7.07
C HIS A 88 7.09 -28.99 -6.77
N PRO A 89 8.21 -28.97 -6.02
CA PRO A 89 8.95 -30.21 -5.72
C PRO A 89 8.14 -31.17 -4.84
N LEU A 90 7.31 -30.67 -3.91
CA LEU A 90 6.43 -31.53 -3.11
C LEU A 90 5.33 -32.17 -3.96
N PHE A 91 4.80 -31.45 -4.95
CA PHE A 91 3.81 -31.98 -5.88
C PHE A 91 4.43 -33.02 -6.81
N GLU A 92 5.60 -32.77 -7.39
CA GLU A 92 6.32 -33.75 -8.21
C GLU A 92 6.66 -35.01 -7.42
N TRP A 93 7.10 -34.86 -6.17
CA TRP A 93 7.32 -35.99 -5.27
C TRP A 93 6.03 -36.77 -5.00
N GLY A 94 4.91 -36.08 -4.76
CA GLY A 94 3.59 -36.72 -4.57
C GLY A 94 3.10 -37.47 -5.81
N VAL A 95 3.29 -36.91 -7.00
CA VAL A 95 2.95 -37.52 -8.29
C VAL A 95 3.79 -38.78 -8.53
N ALA A 96 5.09 -38.72 -8.26
CA ALA A 96 6.00 -39.86 -8.34
C ALA A 96 5.60 -40.99 -7.37
N LEU A 97 5.21 -40.67 -6.14
CA LEU A 97 4.72 -41.65 -5.17
C LEU A 97 3.39 -42.29 -5.57
N ALA A 98 2.51 -41.52 -6.22
CA ALA A 98 1.22 -42.01 -6.70
C ALA A 98 1.29 -42.80 -8.02
N GLY A 99 2.45 -42.82 -8.68
CA GLY A 99 2.63 -43.46 -9.99
C GLY A 99 1.82 -42.80 -11.11
N LEU A 100 1.45 -41.52 -10.93
CA LEU A 100 0.69 -40.75 -11.90
C LEU A 100 1.67 -40.08 -12.88
N ASP A 101 1.37 -40.12 -14.18
CA ASP A 101 2.22 -39.48 -15.21
C ASP A 101 1.63 -38.11 -15.58
N ILE A 102 1.58 -37.22 -14.59
CA ILE A 102 1.03 -35.86 -14.73
C ILE A 102 2.19 -34.88 -14.84
N ALA A 103 2.29 -34.22 -15.98
CA ALA A 103 3.24 -33.13 -16.18
C ALA A 103 2.83 -31.91 -15.33
N THR A 104 3.75 -31.46 -14.48
CA THR A 104 3.60 -30.22 -13.71
C THR A 104 3.64 -29.01 -14.64
N PRO A 105 2.66 -28.08 -14.55
CA PRO A 105 2.75 -26.82 -15.26
C PRO A 105 3.89 -25.98 -14.68
N GLY A 106 4.90 -25.71 -15.50
CA GLY A 106 6.04 -24.89 -15.12
C GLY A 106 5.62 -23.46 -14.80
N ILE A 107 6.13 -22.92 -13.69
CA ILE A 107 5.95 -21.52 -13.32
C ILE A 107 7.11 -20.70 -13.90
N VAL A 108 6.77 -19.56 -14.52
CA VAL A 108 7.76 -18.59 -15.00
C VAL A 108 8.23 -17.72 -13.84
N THR A 109 9.24 -18.22 -13.13
CA THR A 109 9.82 -17.57 -11.95
C THR A 109 10.60 -16.30 -12.31
N ASP A 110 11.14 -16.20 -13.54
CA ASP A 110 11.94 -15.05 -13.99
C ASP A 110 11.17 -13.74 -13.95
N ASN A 111 9.95 -13.72 -14.51
CA ASN A 111 9.07 -12.54 -14.49
C ASN A 111 8.75 -12.10 -13.05
N MET A 112 8.66 -13.04 -12.11
CA MET A 112 8.39 -12.74 -10.70
C MET A 112 9.59 -12.10 -10.01
N LEU A 113 10.80 -12.56 -10.35
CA LEU A 113 12.05 -12.05 -9.81
C LEU A 113 12.32 -10.63 -10.32
N GLU A 114 12.05 -10.36 -11.59
CA GLU A 114 12.10 -9.01 -12.17
C GLU A 114 11.14 -8.05 -11.46
N LEU A 115 9.90 -8.47 -11.20
CA LEU A 115 8.90 -7.65 -10.50
C LEU A 115 9.33 -7.32 -9.06
N VAL A 116 9.87 -8.30 -8.32
CA VAL A 116 10.38 -8.06 -6.97
C VAL A 116 11.61 -7.15 -6.97
N LEU A 117 12.55 -7.36 -7.89
CA LEU A 117 13.74 -6.52 -8.03
C LEU A 117 13.39 -5.08 -8.42
N ALA A 118 12.42 -4.88 -9.31
CA ALA A 118 11.94 -3.55 -9.68
C ALA A 118 11.33 -2.79 -8.49
N LEU A 119 10.53 -3.48 -7.66
CA LEU A 119 9.98 -2.92 -6.42
C LEU A 119 11.07 -2.60 -5.39
N LEU A 120 12.08 -3.46 -5.26
CA LEU A 120 13.23 -3.25 -4.38
C LEU A 120 14.08 -2.07 -4.87
N GLY A 121 14.30 -1.95 -6.18
CA GLY A 121 15.04 -0.87 -6.84
C GLY A 121 14.40 0.52 -6.64
N LEU A 122 13.07 0.62 -6.66
CA LEU A 122 12.39 1.87 -6.31
C LEU A 122 12.56 2.22 -4.82
N GLY A 123 12.64 1.22 -3.94
CA GLY A 123 12.95 1.39 -2.52
C GLY A 123 14.40 1.82 -2.25
N THR A 124 15.35 1.31 -3.03
CA THR A 124 16.77 1.70 -2.91
C THR A 124 17.02 3.12 -3.40
N LEU A 125 16.36 3.57 -4.49
CA LEU A 125 16.47 4.95 -4.96
C LEU A 125 16.09 5.96 -3.86
N ARG A 126 14.98 5.72 -3.16
CA ARG A 126 14.57 6.56 -2.01
C ARG A 126 15.55 6.50 -0.84
N THR A 127 16.16 5.33 -0.62
CA THR A 127 17.20 5.16 0.42
C THR A 127 18.45 5.95 0.06
N VAL A 128 18.86 5.93 -1.21
CA VAL A 128 19.99 6.70 -1.73
C VAL A 128 19.72 8.21 -1.64
N GLU A 129 18.52 8.68 -2.00
CA GLU A 129 18.13 10.09 -1.86
C GLU A 129 18.20 10.57 -0.40
N LYS A 130 17.82 9.71 0.55
CA LYS A 130 17.91 10.00 2.00
C LYS A 130 19.35 10.05 2.48
N LEU A 131 20.20 9.12 2.03
CA LEU A 131 21.64 9.12 2.33
C LEU A 131 22.34 10.36 1.75
N GLN A 132 21.90 10.85 0.58
CA GLN A 132 22.41 12.06 -0.05
C GLN A 132 21.83 13.36 0.54
N GLY A 133 20.96 13.27 1.55
CA GLY A 133 20.31 14.44 2.18
C GLY A 133 19.34 15.18 1.25
N ARG A 134 18.93 14.57 0.13
CA ARG A 134 18.00 15.14 -0.86
C ARG A 134 16.55 14.80 -0.55
N ALA A 135 16.30 13.66 0.10
CA ALA A 135 15.01 13.36 0.70
C ALA A 135 15.05 13.72 2.19
N ARG A 136 14.25 14.70 2.61
CA ARG A 136 13.93 14.94 4.02
C ARG A 136 12.75 14.08 4.44
#